data_AF-W2PUN4-F1
#
_entry.id   AF-W2PUN4-F1
#
_cell.length_a   1.000
_cell.length_b   1.000
_cell.length_c   1.000
_cell.angle_alpha   90.00
_cell.angle_beta   90.00
_cell.angle_gamma   90.00
#
_symmetry.space_group_name_H-M   'P 1'
#
loop_
_entity.id
_entity.type
_entity.pdbx_description
1 polymer ?
#
loop_
_entity_poly.entity_id
_entity_poly.type
_entity_poly.pdbx_seq_one_letter_code
_entity_poly.pdbx_strand_id
1 'polypeptide(L)'
;MVYAVCEDIYKAAHNALEGICQRVGLYGFYEYFQKNWDSCQDRWVYYLRAKLPHFMNHTNNRLESFFGKLKDGVDGSMSMAMCVKALVAHDRRVSNEYQYRLSRIGRFVNSSYDEEMTTVLRFTTHYVAQQVEQQYATALAKAETYNYVDDSDGGDFVVVNGVFSEHKVNLVDWRCDCDFSVSMKLPCRHAIAYRRHIKVSGPLIPWGGIDERIIQGNILDFP
;
A
#
# COMPACT_ATOMS: atom_id res chain seq x y z
N MET A 1 14.48 -13.39 -10.21
CA MET A 1 13.89 -12.30 -11.03
C MET A 1 12.81 -11.53 -10.29
N VAL A 2 11.70 -12.15 -9.86
CA VAL A 2 10.58 -11.43 -9.20
C VAL A 2 11.03 -10.55 -8.02
N TYR A 3 11.87 -11.10 -7.14
CA TYR A 3 12.40 -10.40 -5.96
C TYR A 3 13.73 -9.68 -6.20
N ALA A 4 14.09 -9.38 -7.44
CA ALA A 4 15.31 -8.61 -7.71
C ALA A 4 15.20 -7.22 -7.08
N VAL A 5 16.19 -6.85 -6.26
CA VAL A 5 16.25 -5.55 -5.57
C VAL A 5 16.95 -4.47 -6.40
N CYS A 6 17.60 -4.87 -7.51
CA CYS A 6 18.17 -3.96 -8.50
C CYS A 6 18.22 -4.63 -9.88
N GLU A 7 18.55 -3.82 -10.89
CA GLU A 7 18.67 -4.25 -12.29
C GLU A 7 19.75 -5.34 -12.47
N ASP A 8 20.88 -5.25 -11.78
CA ASP A 8 21.98 -6.22 -11.92
C ASP A 8 21.57 -7.62 -11.45
N ILE A 9 20.86 -7.71 -10.31
CA ILE A 9 20.34 -8.98 -9.80
C ILE A 9 19.26 -9.54 -10.73
N TYR A 10 18.47 -8.67 -11.35
CA TYR A 10 17.49 -9.09 -12.35
C TYR A 10 18.18 -9.72 -13.57
N LYS A 11 19.13 -8.99 -14.17
CA LYS A 11 19.89 -9.43 -15.35
C LYS A 11 20.64 -10.73 -15.08
N ALA A 12 21.27 -10.86 -13.92
CA ALA A 12 21.95 -12.09 -13.54
C ALA A 12 21.00 -13.30 -13.51
N ALA A 13 19.81 -13.15 -12.91
CA ALA A 13 18.81 -14.21 -12.86
C ALA A 13 18.15 -14.50 -14.22
N HIS A 14 18.00 -13.48 -15.06
CA HIS A 14 17.47 -13.58 -16.42
C HIS A 14 18.43 -14.35 -17.34
N ASN A 15 19.71 -13.98 -17.35
CA ASN A 15 20.75 -14.71 -18.10
C ASN A 15 20.87 -16.17 -17.63
N ALA A 16 20.72 -16.41 -16.33
CA ALA A 16 20.70 -17.77 -15.80
C ALA A 16 19.48 -18.58 -16.31
N LEU A 17 18.30 -17.96 -16.43
CA LEU A 17 17.12 -18.59 -17.00
C LEU A 17 17.34 -18.93 -18.48
N GLU A 18 17.89 -18.00 -19.27
CA GLU A 18 18.24 -18.24 -20.67
C GLU A 18 19.14 -19.46 -20.83
N GLY A 19 20.23 -19.50 -20.06
CA GLY A 19 21.17 -20.63 -20.09
C GLY A 19 20.55 -21.96 -19.65
N ILE A 20 19.55 -21.96 -18.77
CA ILE A 20 18.79 -23.17 -18.42
C ILE A 20 17.89 -23.59 -19.58
N CYS A 21 17.12 -22.66 -20.14
CA CYS A 21 16.19 -22.94 -21.23
C CYS A 21 16.92 -23.45 -22.48
N GLN A 22 18.07 -22.87 -22.84
CA GLN A 22 18.89 -23.35 -23.96
C GLN A 22 19.42 -24.76 -23.71
N ARG A 23 19.93 -25.06 -22.50
CA ARG A 23 20.46 -26.39 -22.16
C ARG A 23 19.39 -27.49 -22.14
N VAL A 24 18.17 -27.18 -21.70
CA VAL A 24 17.05 -28.14 -21.58
C VAL A 24 16.20 -28.19 -22.86
N GLY A 25 16.43 -27.29 -23.82
CA GLY A 25 15.66 -27.23 -25.07
C GLY A 25 14.29 -26.56 -24.95
N LEU A 26 14.07 -25.72 -23.93
CA LEU A 26 12.83 -24.99 -23.67
C LEU A 26 12.76 -23.64 -24.39
N TYR A 27 13.11 -23.61 -25.68
CA TYR A 27 13.19 -22.37 -26.46
C TYR A 27 11.85 -21.64 -26.55
N GLY A 28 10.76 -22.34 -26.85
CA GLY A 28 9.42 -21.74 -26.94
C GLY A 28 8.92 -21.13 -25.62
N PHE A 29 9.31 -21.72 -24.49
CA PHE A 29 9.04 -21.12 -23.17
C PHE A 29 9.83 -19.82 -22.99
N TYR A 30 11.11 -19.80 -23.35
CA TYR A 30 11.94 -18.61 -23.21
C TYR A 30 11.47 -17.48 -24.13
N GLU A 31 11.11 -17.76 -25.39
CA GLU A 31 10.49 -16.78 -26.30
C GLU A 31 9.18 -16.23 -25.73
N TYR A 32 8.33 -17.09 -25.18
CA TYR A 32 7.11 -16.68 -24.50
C TYR A 32 7.41 -15.78 -23.30
N PHE A 33 8.40 -16.13 -22.48
CA PHE A 33 8.84 -15.35 -21.32
C PHE A 33 9.35 -13.97 -21.75
N GLN A 34 10.23 -13.89 -22.75
CA GLN A 34 10.71 -12.61 -23.30
C GLN A 34 9.56 -11.72 -23.74
N LYS A 35 8.65 -12.28 -24.54
CA LYS A 35 7.55 -11.52 -25.13
C LYS A 35 6.52 -11.03 -24.10
N ASN A 36 6.19 -11.86 -23.10
CA ASN A 36 5.02 -11.61 -22.25
C ASN A 36 5.36 -11.26 -20.79
N TRP A 37 6.55 -11.64 -20.30
CA TRP A 37 6.98 -11.37 -18.93
C TRP A 37 8.09 -10.32 -18.91
N ASP A 38 9.18 -10.52 -19.64
CA ASP A 38 10.32 -9.60 -19.66
C ASP A 38 9.92 -8.20 -20.16
N SER A 39 9.15 -8.15 -21.26
CA SER A 39 8.64 -6.90 -21.86
C SER A 39 7.79 -6.02 -20.94
N CYS A 40 7.27 -6.57 -19.83
CA CYS A 40 6.48 -5.84 -18.84
C CYS A 40 7.02 -6.01 -17.41
N GLN A 41 8.35 -6.11 -17.27
CA GLN A 41 9.03 -6.26 -15.98
C GLN A 41 8.64 -5.19 -14.94
N ASP A 42 8.26 -3.99 -15.38
CA ASP A 42 7.76 -2.89 -14.55
C ASP A 42 6.53 -3.30 -13.71
N ARG A 43 5.74 -4.26 -14.19
CA ARG A 43 4.50 -4.70 -13.53
C ARG A 43 4.73 -5.73 -12.43
N TRP A 44 5.84 -6.45 -12.47
CA TRP A 44 6.02 -7.62 -11.60
C TRP A 44 7.37 -7.73 -10.87
N VAL A 45 8.41 -7.03 -11.32
CA VAL A 45 9.72 -7.04 -10.65
C VAL A 45 9.72 -6.10 -9.45
N TYR A 46 10.28 -6.56 -8.32
CA TYR A 46 10.24 -5.85 -7.05
C TYR A 46 10.83 -4.44 -7.12
N TYR A 47 12.07 -4.27 -7.58
CA TYR A 47 12.72 -2.94 -7.61
C TYR A 47 12.01 -1.94 -8.54
N LEU A 48 11.38 -2.41 -9.62
CA LEU A 48 10.63 -1.56 -10.55
C LEU A 48 9.26 -1.16 -9.99
N ARG A 49 8.61 -2.05 -9.23
CA ARG A 49 7.32 -1.72 -8.60
C ARG A 49 7.44 -1.06 -7.23
N ALA A 50 8.64 -0.97 -6.65
CA ALA A 50 8.83 -0.49 -5.27
C ALA A 50 8.21 0.90 -5.05
N LYS A 51 8.12 1.71 -6.12
CA LYS A 51 7.52 3.05 -6.09
C LYS A 51 6.01 3.09 -6.37
N LEU A 52 5.36 1.94 -6.56
CA LEU A 52 3.92 1.85 -6.81
C LEU A 52 3.13 1.65 -5.52
N PRO A 53 1.91 2.20 -5.40
CA PRO A 53 1.01 1.93 -4.28
C PRO A 53 0.53 0.48 -4.30
N HIS A 54 1.29 -0.41 -3.67
CA HIS A 54 0.95 -1.83 -3.56
C HIS A 54 0.31 -2.18 -2.22
N PHE A 55 0.08 -1.21 -1.32
CA PHE A 55 -0.59 -1.38 -0.02
C PHE A 55 -0.01 -2.53 0.82
N MET A 56 1.32 -2.64 0.86
CA MET A 56 2.07 -3.73 1.50
C MET A 56 1.69 -5.15 1.01
N ASN A 57 1.01 -5.24 -0.12
CA ASN A 57 0.65 -6.50 -0.73
C ASN A 57 1.74 -6.94 -1.72
N HIS A 58 2.63 -7.80 -1.24
CA HIS A 58 3.76 -8.35 -2.00
C HIS A 58 3.48 -9.73 -2.59
N THR A 59 2.29 -10.30 -2.34
CA THR A 59 1.96 -11.68 -2.71
C THR A 59 0.63 -11.76 -3.43
N ASN A 60 0.48 -12.78 -4.26
CA ASN A 60 -0.79 -13.09 -4.91
C ASN A 60 -1.75 -13.87 -3.99
N ASN A 61 -1.35 -14.28 -2.78
CA ASN A 61 -2.16 -15.09 -1.85
C ASN A 61 -3.61 -14.57 -1.68
N ARG A 62 -3.78 -13.25 -1.56
CA ARG A 62 -5.11 -12.64 -1.45
C ARG A 62 -5.92 -12.77 -2.74
N LEU A 63 -5.27 -12.60 -3.89
CA LEU A 63 -5.89 -12.79 -5.22
C LEU A 63 -6.22 -14.26 -5.47
N GLU A 64 -5.30 -15.17 -5.14
CA GLU A 64 -5.51 -16.61 -5.29
C GLU A 64 -6.63 -17.10 -4.39
N SER A 65 -6.68 -16.66 -3.13
CA SER A 65 -7.80 -16.96 -2.22
C SER A 65 -9.13 -16.39 -2.74
N PHE A 66 -9.11 -15.18 -3.28
CA PHE A 66 -10.30 -14.59 -3.92
C PHE A 66 -10.76 -15.39 -5.14
N PHE A 67 -9.83 -15.77 -6.03
CA PHE A 67 -10.14 -16.62 -7.17
C PHE A 67 -10.64 -18.01 -6.76
N GLY A 68 -10.13 -18.57 -5.66
CA GLY A 68 -10.67 -19.80 -5.06
C GLY A 68 -12.14 -19.64 -4.72
N LYS A 69 -12.51 -18.59 -3.97
CA LYS A 69 -13.89 -18.31 -3.59
C LYS A 69 -14.83 -18.04 -4.76
N LEU A 70 -14.31 -17.48 -5.85
CA LEU A 70 -15.09 -17.31 -7.08
C LEU A 70 -15.33 -18.65 -7.75
N LYS A 71 -14.29 -19.49 -7.87
CA LYS A 71 -14.38 -20.85 -8.44
C LYS A 71 -15.31 -21.76 -7.65
N ASP A 72 -15.51 -21.53 -6.36
CA ASP A 72 -16.53 -22.26 -5.59
C ASP A 72 -17.98 -22.00 -6.09
N GLY A 73 -18.21 -20.87 -6.75
CA GLY A 73 -19.52 -20.46 -7.26
C GLY A 73 -19.65 -20.52 -8.79
N VAL A 74 -18.59 -20.86 -9.51
CA VAL A 74 -18.60 -20.97 -10.99
C VAL A 74 -17.88 -22.21 -11.47
N ASP A 75 -18.43 -22.89 -12.46
CA ASP A 75 -17.80 -24.07 -13.08
C ASP A 75 -17.83 -24.00 -14.61
N GLY A 76 -17.02 -24.84 -15.25
CA GLY A 76 -16.80 -24.84 -16.71
C GLY A 76 -18.01 -25.27 -17.55
N SER A 77 -19.06 -25.82 -16.93
CA SER A 77 -20.32 -26.19 -17.60
C SER A 77 -21.33 -25.05 -17.63
N MET A 78 -21.10 -23.97 -16.88
CA MET A 78 -22.00 -22.82 -16.83
C MET A 78 -21.94 -22.00 -18.12
N SER A 79 -23.11 -21.56 -18.61
CA SER A 79 -23.16 -20.55 -19.66
C SER A 79 -22.61 -19.22 -19.17
N MET A 80 -22.11 -18.38 -20.07
CA MET A 80 -21.59 -17.05 -19.73
C MET A 80 -22.62 -16.22 -18.93
N ALA A 81 -23.90 -16.27 -19.31
CA ALA A 81 -24.96 -15.57 -18.60
C ALA A 81 -25.15 -16.06 -17.15
N MET A 82 -25.00 -17.37 -16.92
CA MET A 82 -25.07 -17.95 -15.58
C MET A 82 -23.83 -17.62 -14.75
N CYS A 83 -22.65 -17.64 -15.36
CA CYS A 83 -21.40 -17.23 -14.73
C CYS A 83 -21.49 -15.78 -14.25
N VAL A 84 -21.92 -14.84 -15.11
CA VAL A 84 -22.09 -13.43 -14.74
C VAL A 84 -23.10 -13.27 -13.60
N LYS A 85 -24.24 -13.97 -13.64
CA LYS A 85 -25.23 -13.94 -12.54
C LYS A 85 -24.63 -14.43 -11.22
N ALA A 86 -23.86 -15.51 -11.24
CA ALA A 86 -23.21 -16.07 -10.05
C ALA A 86 -22.16 -15.11 -9.47
N LEU A 87 -21.36 -14.47 -10.32
CA LEU A 87 -20.37 -13.46 -9.91
C LEU A 87 -21.04 -12.25 -9.24
N VAL A 88 -22.08 -11.70 -9.87
CA VAL A 88 -22.83 -10.56 -9.30
C VAL A 88 -23.52 -10.94 -7.98
N ALA A 89 -24.09 -12.14 -7.89
CA ALA A 89 -24.69 -12.62 -6.66
C ALA A 89 -23.65 -12.80 -5.54
N HIS A 90 -22.46 -13.32 -5.86
CA HIS A 90 -21.35 -13.43 -4.91
C HIS A 90 -20.93 -12.06 -4.39
N ASP A 91 -20.67 -11.12 -5.29
CA ASP A 91 -20.25 -9.76 -4.94
C ASP A 91 -21.28 -9.06 -4.05
N ARG A 92 -22.56 -9.13 -4.43
CA ARG A 92 -23.67 -8.56 -3.63
C ARG A 92 -23.77 -9.19 -2.25
N ARG A 93 -23.57 -10.52 -2.12
CA ARG A 93 -23.58 -11.21 -0.83
C ARG A 93 -22.44 -10.73 0.06
N VAL A 94 -21.22 -10.65 -0.48
CA VAL A 94 -20.04 -10.18 0.27
C VAL A 94 -20.20 -8.72 0.70
N SER A 95 -20.71 -7.87 -0.19
CA SER A 95 -20.99 -6.46 0.11
C SER A 95 -22.06 -6.31 1.20
N ASN A 96 -23.15 -7.06 1.10
CA ASN A 96 -24.21 -7.05 2.13
C ASN A 96 -23.70 -7.54 3.49
N GLU A 97 -22.90 -8.60 3.52
CA GLU A 97 -22.31 -9.10 4.76
C GLU A 97 -21.36 -8.07 5.39
N TYR A 98 -20.56 -7.39 4.57
CA TYR A 98 -19.70 -6.31 5.02
C TYR A 98 -20.50 -5.14 5.60
N GLN A 99 -21.53 -4.67 4.89
CA GLN A 99 -22.42 -3.60 5.36
C GLN A 99 -23.16 -3.99 6.64
N TYR A 100 -23.62 -5.24 6.73
CA TYR A 100 -24.27 -5.77 7.93
C TYR A 100 -23.33 -5.83 9.14
N ARG A 101 -22.05 -6.22 8.92
CA ARG A 101 -21.03 -6.17 9.98
C ARG A 101 -20.75 -4.74 10.41
N LEU A 102 -20.60 -3.81 9.45
CA LEU A 102 -20.38 -2.40 9.73
C LEU A 102 -21.53 -1.74 10.50
N SER A 103 -22.79 -2.05 10.18
CA SER A 103 -23.94 -1.44 10.86
C SER A 103 -24.15 -1.97 12.28
N ARG A 104 -23.68 -3.19 12.58
CA ARG A 104 -23.80 -3.82 13.90
C ARG A 104 -22.65 -3.52 14.83
N ILE A 105 -21.45 -3.32 14.30
CA ILE A 105 -20.36 -2.80 15.12
C ILE A 105 -20.66 -1.32 15.28
N GLY A 106 -20.93 -0.86 16.51
CA GLY A 106 -21.03 0.58 16.78
C GLY A 106 -19.76 1.32 16.36
N ARG A 107 -19.66 2.63 16.62
CA ARG A 107 -18.39 3.35 16.38
C ARG A 107 -17.22 2.54 16.92
N PHE A 108 -16.26 2.21 16.07
CA PHE A 108 -15.08 1.49 16.49
C PHE A 108 -14.35 2.34 17.52
N VAL A 109 -14.18 1.81 18.73
CA VAL A 109 -13.43 2.46 19.81
C VAL A 109 -12.33 1.53 20.23
N ASN A 110 -11.12 2.07 20.37
CA ASN A 110 -10.03 1.39 21.04
C ASN A 110 -9.65 2.22 22.27
N SER A 111 -9.82 1.65 23.46
CA SER A 111 -9.55 2.35 24.72
C SER A 111 -8.08 2.68 24.95
N SER A 112 -7.16 2.04 24.21
CA SER A 112 -5.73 2.36 24.27
C SER A 112 -5.32 3.49 23.33
N TYR A 113 -6.22 3.97 22.46
CA TYR A 113 -5.92 5.05 21.52
C TYR A 113 -6.10 6.41 22.17
N ASP A 114 -5.16 7.31 21.88
CA ASP A 114 -5.31 8.73 22.16
C ASP A 114 -6.29 9.40 21.18
N GLU A 115 -6.48 10.71 21.30
CA GLU A 115 -7.44 11.46 20.49
C GLU A 115 -7.11 11.41 18.98
N GLU A 116 -5.83 11.48 18.63
CA GLU A 116 -5.34 11.38 17.25
C GLU A 116 -5.73 10.02 16.65
N MET A 117 -5.34 8.93 17.33
CA MET A 117 -5.60 7.58 16.86
C MET A 117 -7.08 7.19 16.91
N THR A 118 -7.83 7.72 17.88
CA THR A 118 -9.29 7.57 17.94
C THR A 118 -9.95 8.21 16.72
N THR A 119 -9.47 9.38 16.32
CA THR A 119 -9.96 10.06 15.11
C THR A 119 -9.64 9.25 13.85
N VAL A 120 -8.41 8.72 13.72
CA VAL A 120 -8.04 7.81 12.62
C VAL A 120 -8.96 6.60 12.54
N LEU A 121 -9.20 5.93 13.68
CA LEU A 121 -10.07 4.76 13.72
C LEU A 121 -11.53 5.09 13.37
N ARG A 122 -11.98 6.30 13.71
CA ARG A 122 -13.34 6.76 13.42
C ARG A 122 -13.60 6.97 11.93
N PHE A 123 -12.59 7.40 11.17
CA PHE A 123 -12.71 7.74 9.75
C PHE A 123 -12.09 6.72 8.80
N THR A 124 -11.50 5.64 9.31
CA THR A 124 -10.84 4.62 8.50
C THR A 124 -11.19 3.20 8.95
N THR A 125 -10.73 2.19 8.21
CA THR A 125 -10.86 0.79 8.65
C THR A 125 -9.91 0.49 9.82
N HIS A 126 -10.25 -0.51 10.64
CA HIS A 126 -9.32 -1.05 11.66
C HIS A 126 -7.94 -1.40 11.11
N TYR A 127 -7.89 -1.96 9.90
CA TYR A 127 -6.62 -2.28 9.25
C TYR A 127 -5.77 -1.03 9.03
N VAL A 128 -6.37 0.03 8.48
CA VAL A 128 -5.68 1.31 8.25
C VAL A 128 -5.23 1.93 9.56
N ALA A 129 -6.10 1.98 10.57
CA ALA A 129 -5.75 2.48 11.89
C ALA A 129 -4.55 1.73 12.49
N GLN A 130 -4.51 0.39 12.37
CA GLN A 130 -3.38 -0.42 12.83
C GLN A 130 -2.07 -0.08 12.09
N GLN A 131 -2.12 0.23 10.79
CA GLN A 131 -0.93 0.63 10.02
C GLN A 131 -0.44 2.02 10.46
N VAL A 132 -1.35 2.96 10.68
CA VAL A 132 -1.02 4.32 11.15
C VAL A 132 -0.49 4.28 12.58
N GLU A 133 -1.05 3.45 13.46
CA GLU A 133 -0.62 3.28 14.85
C GLU A 133 0.88 2.99 14.95
N GLN A 134 1.39 2.05 14.14
CA GLN A 134 2.81 1.68 14.14
C GLN A 134 3.70 2.85 13.71
N GLN A 135 3.27 3.62 12.70
CA GLN A 135 4.00 4.80 12.24
C GLN A 135 3.97 5.92 13.27
N TYR A 136 2.80 6.15 13.88
CA TYR A 136 2.57 7.16 14.89
C TYR A 136 3.42 6.90 16.15
N ALA A 137 3.37 5.69 16.70
CA ALA A 137 4.19 5.31 17.85
C ALA A 137 5.70 5.45 17.55
N THR A 138 6.14 5.03 16.36
CA THR A 138 7.55 5.18 15.95
C THR A 138 7.94 6.64 15.80
N ALA A 139 7.07 7.47 15.22
CA ALA A 139 7.30 8.91 15.08
C ALA A 139 7.47 9.55 16.46
N LEU A 140 6.60 9.22 17.41
CA LEU A 140 6.69 9.76 18.77
C LEU A 140 7.98 9.33 19.49
N ALA A 141 8.40 8.08 19.32
CA ALA A 141 9.61 7.59 19.96
C ALA A 141 10.90 8.17 19.34
N LYS A 142 10.90 8.45 18.03
CA LYS A 142 12.10 8.81 17.26
C LYS A 142 12.18 10.26 16.80
N ALA A 143 11.17 11.10 17.09
CA ALA A 143 11.10 12.47 16.56
C ALA A 143 12.37 13.30 16.83
N GLU A 144 12.99 13.13 18.00
CA GLU A 144 14.20 13.86 18.42
C GLU A 144 15.50 13.23 17.87
N THR A 145 15.43 12.02 17.34
CA THR A 145 16.59 11.32 16.76
C THR A 145 16.79 11.62 15.27
N TYR A 146 15.78 12.19 14.63
CA TYR A 146 15.89 12.63 13.24
C TYR A 146 16.51 14.02 13.16
N ASN A 147 17.29 14.25 12.12
CA ASN A 147 17.74 15.58 11.73
C ASN A 147 16.85 16.10 10.59
N TYR A 148 16.38 17.34 10.70
CA TYR A 148 15.46 17.96 9.74
C TYR A 148 16.18 19.09 9.01
N VAL A 149 16.19 19.06 7.69
CA VAL A 149 16.86 20.05 6.84
C VAL A 149 15.87 20.57 5.82
N ASP A 150 15.66 21.88 5.80
CA ASP A 150 14.81 22.54 4.80
C ASP A 150 15.43 22.43 3.41
N ASP A 151 14.61 22.07 2.40
CA ASP A 151 15.09 22.01 1.02
C ASP A 151 15.25 23.44 0.47
N SER A 152 16.49 23.86 0.27
CA SER A 152 16.89 25.24 -0.04
C SER A 152 16.39 25.76 -1.41
N ASP A 153 15.78 24.92 -2.23
CA ASP A 153 15.36 25.25 -3.60
C ASP A 153 13.85 25.44 -3.81
N GLY A 154 13.01 25.34 -2.78
CA GLY A 154 11.56 25.52 -3.00
C GLY A 154 10.63 25.64 -1.80
N GLY A 155 11.09 25.46 -0.56
CA GLY A 155 10.25 25.62 0.65
C GLY A 155 9.11 24.60 0.82
N ASP A 156 8.76 23.85 -0.21
CA ASP A 156 7.68 22.87 -0.21
C ASP A 156 8.10 21.50 0.35
N PHE A 157 9.39 21.29 0.64
CA PHE A 157 9.92 20.02 1.10
C PHE A 157 10.85 20.18 2.31
N VAL A 158 10.82 19.16 3.16
CA VAL A 158 11.83 18.94 4.21
C VAL A 158 12.49 17.58 4.02
N VAL A 159 13.80 17.54 4.24
CA VAL A 159 14.59 16.32 4.27
C VAL A 159 14.67 15.81 5.71
N VAL A 160 14.14 14.61 5.96
CA VAL A 160 14.16 13.93 7.25
C VAL A 160 15.25 12.86 7.25
N ASN A 161 16.32 13.12 7.98
CA ASN A 161 17.49 12.27 8.09
C ASN A 161 17.44 11.39 9.34
N GLY A 162 17.29 10.08 9.15
CA GLY A 162 17.55 9.06 10.15
C GLY A 162 18.99 8.55 10.07
N VAL A 163 19.35 7.67 11.01
CA VAL A 163 20.72 7.12 11.12
C VAL A 163 21.19 6.40 9.84
N PHE A 164 20.27 5.77 9.11
CA PHE A 164 20.58 4.96 7.92
C PHE A 164 19.66 5.26 6.73
N SER A 165 18.87 6.33 6.79
CA SER A 165 17.83 6.60 5.81
C SER A 165 17.56 8.09 5.70
N GLU A 166 17.50 8.60 4.48
CA GLU A 166 17.09 9.95 4.15
C GLU A 166 15.77 9.90 3.40
N HIS A 167 14.82 10.76 3.76
CA HIS A 167 13.51 10.81 3.13
C HIS A 167 13.01 12.24 2.96
N LYS A 168 12.48 12.56 1.78
CA LYS A 168 11.82 13.85 1.54
C LYS A 168 10.34 13.78 1.92
N VAL A 169 9.88 14.78 2.66
CA VAL A 169 8.48 15.00 3.01
C VAL A 169 8.00 16.29 2.33
N ASN A 170 6.93 16.19 1.57
CA ASN A 170 6.24 17.34 0.99
C ASN A 170 5.39 18.02 2.08
N LEU A 171 5.52 19.33 2.23
CA LEU A 171 4.85 20.12 3.28
C LEU A 171 3.44 20.58 2.89
N VAL A 172 3.07 20.46 1.61
CA VAL A 172 1.74 20.78 1.07
C VAL A 172 0.78 19.61 1.33
N ASP A 173 1.15 18.40 0.90
CA ASP A 173 0.28 17.22 0.97
C ASP A 173 0.73 16.17 2.01
N TRP A 174 1.83 16.41 2.71
CA TRP A 174 2.39 15.54 3.75
C TRP A 174 2.80 14.14 3.26
N ARG A 175 2.98 13.97 1.95
CA ARG A 175 3.48 12.72 1.38
C ARG A 175 5.00 12.64 1.51
N CYS A 176 5.47 11.42 1.72
CA CYS A 176 6.88 11.12 1.86
C CYS A 176 7.32 10.15 0.76
N ASP A 177 8.58 10.22 0.35
CA ASP A 177 9.18 9.27 -0.59
C ASP A 177 9.51 7.90 0.02
N CYS A 178 9.31 7.71 1.32
CA CYS A 178 9.57 6.45 1.98
C CYS A 178 8.59 5.35 1.52
N ASP A 179 9.07 4.11 1.48
CA ASP A 179 8.30 2.95 1.01
C ASP A 179 6.92 2.87 1.66
N PHE A 180 6.80 3.16 2.96
CA PHE A 180 5.49 3.14 3.62
C PHE A 180 4.51 4.15 3.01
N SER A 181 4.92 5.43 2.87
CA SER A 181 4.03 6.47 2.36
C SER A 181 3.71 6.25 0.88
N VAL A 182 4.69 5.81 0.10
CA VAL A 182 4.51 5.51 -1.32
C VAL A 182 3.57 4.33 -1.52
N SER A 183 3.80 3.23 -0.78
CA SER A 183 3.05 1.99 -0.96
C SER A 183 1.67 2.02 -0.34
N MET A 184 1.52 2.59 0.86
CA MET A 184 0.24 2.63 1.58
C MET A 184 -0.60 3.87 1.26
N LYS A 185 0.01 4.95 0.78
CA LYS A 185 -0.63 6.28 0.66
C LYS A 185 -1.26 6.73 1.97
N LEU A 186 -0.50 6.55 3.04
CA LEU A 186 -0.82 6.92 4.41
C LEU A 186 0.29 7.80 5.01
N PRO A 187 -0.01 8.59 6.06
CA PRO A 187 0.98 9.30 6.85
C PRO A 187 2.04 8.37 7.40
N CYS A 188 3.30 8.62 7.06
CA CYS A 188 4.42 7.88 7.59
C CYS A 188 5.00 8.54 8.83
N ARG A 189 5.86 7.79 9.53
CA ARG A 189 6.56 8.29 10.72
C ARG A 189 7.37 9.57 10.49
N HIS A 190 7.91 9.81 9.29
CA HIS A 190 8.73 10.99 9.00
C HIS A 190 7.89 12.27 8.98
N ALA A 191 6.74 12.24 8.30
CA ALA A 191 5.82 13.37 8.25
C ALA A 191 5.25 13.70 9.65
N ILE A 192 4.85 12.68 10.41
CA ILE A 192 4.33 12.83 11.78
C ILE A 192 5.43 13.38 12.71
N ALA A 193 6.66 12.85 12.62
CA ALA A 193 7.78 13.30 13.44
C ALA A 193 8.15 14.75 13.15
N TYR A 194 8.17 15.16 11.88
CA TYR A 194 8.43 16.55 11.51
C TYR A 194 7.35 17.50 12.02
N ARG A 195 6.06 17.14 11.88
CA ARG A 195 4.95 17.93 12.45
C ARG A 195 5.07 18.11 13.96
N ARG A 196 5.58 17.10 14.67
CA ARG A 196 5.89 17.20 16.10
C ARG A 196 7.05 18.16 16.36
N HIS A 197 8.11 18.07 15.57
CA HIS A 197 9.29 18.93 15.69
C HIS A 197 8.92 20.41 15.55
N ILE A 198 8.12 20.77 14.54
CA ILE A 198 7.66 22.15 14.32
C ILE A 198 6.51 22.59 15.23
N LYS A 199 6.01 21.69 16.10
CA LYS A 199 4.88 21.92 17.01
C LYS A 199 3.67 22.51 16.28
N VAL A 200 3.25 21.84 15.21
CA VAL A 200 2.14 22.31 14.37
C VAL A 200 0.89 22.60 15.20
N SER A 201 0.18 23.68 14.88
CA SER A 201 -1.15 23.94 15.41
C SER A 201 -2.16 23.03 14.71
N GLY A 202 -2.73 22.07 15.42
CA GLY A 202 -3.73 21.13 14.90
C GLY A 202 -3.28 19.66 14.99
N PRO A 203 -3.92 18.75 14.25
CA PRO A 203 -3.69 17.32 14.41
C PRO A 203 -2.27 16.93 14.03
N LEU A 204 -1.67 16.07 14.83
CA LEU A 204 -0.31 15.60 14.60
C LEU A 204 -0.26 14.63 13.41
N ILE A 205 -1.28 13.80 13.24
CA ILE A 205 -1.43 12.93 12.08
C ILE A 205 -1.93 13.75 10.89
N PRO A 206 -1.15 13.91 9.80
CA PRO A 206 -1.57 14.73 8.68
C PRO A 206 -2.63 14.04 7.82
N TRP A 207 -3.87 14.49 7.93
CA TRP A 207 -5.00 13.97 7.15
C TRP A 207 -4.83 14.14 5.64
N GLY A 208 -4.17 15.21 5.18
CA GLY A 208 -3.85 15.40 3.75
C GLY A 208 -2.95 14.31 3.15
N GLY A 209 -2.23 13.57 4.00
CA GLY A 209 -1.42 12.43 3.62
C GLY A 209 -2.19 11.11 3.50
N ILE A 210 -3.48 11.09 3.85
CA ILE A 210 -4.37 9.92 3.68
C ILE A 210 -5.09 10.04 2.33
N ASP A 211 -4.95 9.03 1.47
CA ASP A 211 -5.68 8.96 0.21
C ASP A 211 -7.20 8.86 0.42
N GLU A 212 -7.98 9.62 -0.34
CA GLU A 212 -9.44 9.69 -0.23
C GLU A 212 -10.12 8.31 -0.32
N ARG A 213 -9.54 7.37 -1.07
CA ARG A 213 -10.08 6.00 -1.21
C ARG A 213 -10.04 5.20 0.09
N ILE A 214 -9.28 5.64 1.08
CA ILE A 214 -9.08 4.98 2.37
C ILE A 214 -10.09 5.47 3.42
N ILE A 215 -10.66 6.67 3.21
CA ILE A 215 -11.52 7.33 4.17
C ILE A 215 -12.94 6.78 4.06
N GLN A 216 -13.50 6.35 5.20
CA GLN A 216 -14.86 5.86 5.31
C GLN A 216 -15.82 7.04 5.52
N GLY A 217 -16.53 7.42 4.46
CA GLY A 217 -17.60 8.43 4.48
C GLY A 217 -17.23 9.71 3.73
N ASN A 218 -18.20 10.25 2.99
CA ASN A 218 -18.10 11.53 2.30
C ASN A 218 -17.65 12.63 3.28
N ILE A 219 -16.40 13.08 3.16
CA ILE A 219 -15.94 14.35 3.74
C ILE A 219 -16.50 15.49 2.86
N LEU A 220 -17.82 15.65 2.83
CA LEU A 220 -18.42 16.84 2.21
C LEU A 220 -19.37 17.60 3.11
N ASP A 221 -19.61 17.14 4.34
CA ASP A 221 -20.44 17.90 5.28
C ASP A 221 -19.87 17.87 6.69
N PHE A 222 -18.93 18.77 6.97
CA PHE A 222 -18.84 19.41 8.29
C PHE A 222 -18.57 20.91 8.09
N PRO A 223 -19.25 21.79 8.85
CA PRO A 223 -19.30 23.23 8.63
C PRO A 223 -17.99 23.96 8.92
#